data_AF-A0A8J3KBU7-F1
#
_entry.id   AF-A0A8J3KBU7-F1
#
_cell.length_a   1.000
_cell.length_b   1.000
_cell.length_c   1.000
_cell.angle_alpha   90.00
_cell.angle_beta   90.00
_cell.angle_gamma   90.00
#
_symmetry.space_group_name_H-M   'P 1'
#
loop_
_entity.id
_entity.type
_entity.pdbx_description
1 polymer ?
#
loop_
_entity_poly.entity_id
_entity_poly.type
_entity_poly.pdbx_seq_one_letter_code
_entity_poly.pdbx_strand_id
1 'polypeptide(L)'
;MTSDRRREAGRRAHQGAPAPQMEILPPLREWAHANDCRLWEQTAAQHGPLIAITISSGDDWWELDDLARDVAGALQDRPPAERGLWVRHGRFTVIPREHLDGIVAALAGVGSLSRLTVRAVPDAANCTHASCRRRRGQPPLPAQAITRPSSVRPASSLVPTLSLAEVMDQHRLLNINGMGVSDARNKTMRQRHEEIATGRDELASREDRVMETAAWLADNIGPVQTPNYSSYRLKHLLERSPGGWYVTNGEFFAAALIVGYPHRNDGPDMLFGMSALDIRRLDGEAR
;
A
#
# COMPACT_ATOMS: atom_id res chain seq x y z
N MET A 1 0.26 27.63 -25.23
CA MET A 1 1.02 28.88 -25.00
C MET A 1 0.78 29.55 -23.63
N THR A 2 -0.16 29.08 -22.80
CA THR A 2 -0.43 29.64 -21.46
C THR A 2 0.35 28.99 -20.31
N SER A 3 0.88 27.77 -20.49
CA SER A 3 1.62 27.03 -19.45
C SER A 3 3.05 27.60 -19.19
N ASP A 4 3.72 28.10 -20.23
CA ASP A 4 5.09 28.62 -20.11
C ASP A 4 5.19 29.93 -19.32
N ARG A 5 4.19 30.82 -19.45
CA ARG A 5 4.20 32.11 -18.72
C ARG A 5 4.00 31.96 -17.21
N ARG A 6 3.36 30.88 -16.73
CA ARG A 6 3.26 30.59 -15.29
C ARG A 6 4.59 30.10 -14.72
N ARG A 7 5.38 29.36 -15.50
CA ARG A 7 6.70 28.86 -15.06
C ARG A 7 7.73 29.99 -14.89
N GLU A 8 7.73 30.99 -15.78
CA GLU A 8 8.68 32.12 -15.68
C GLU A 8 8.34 33.12 -14.55
N ALA A 9 7.05 33.32 -14.24
CA ALA A 9 6.64 34.25 -13.18
C ALA A 9 7.02 33.77 -11.77
N GLY A 10 7.05 32.45 -11.53
CA GLY A 10 7.44 31.88 -10.24
C GLY A 10 8.92 32.03 -9.89
N ARG A 11 9.82 32.15 -10.89
CA ARG A 11 11.27 32.22 -10.66
C ARG A 11 11.77 33.57 -10.14
N ARG A 12 11.03 34.68 -10.31
CA ARG A 12 11.52 36.04 -9.97
C ARG A 12 11.04 36.58 -8.62
N ALA A 13 10.10 35.92 -7.93
CA ALA A 13 9.41 36.51 -6.77
C ALA A 13 9.92 36.08 -5.37
N HIS A 14 11.02 35.31 -5.25
CA HIS A 14 11.43 34.71 -3.97
C HIS A 14 12.83 35.07 -3.46
N GLN A 15 13.39 36.20 -3.88
CA GLN A 15 14.63 36.71 -3.30
C GLN A 15 14.31 37.54 -2.03
N GLY A 16 14.12 36.89 -0.88
CA GLY A 16 14.21 37.59 0.41
C GLY A 16 13.40 37.04 1.58
N ALA A 17 12.37 36.22 1.35
CA ALA A 17 11.66 35.58 2.46
C ALA A 17 12.42 34.32 2.90
N PRO A 18 12.66 34.11 4.21
CA PRO A 18 13.21 32.84 4.70
C PRO A 18 12.28 31.70 4.28
N ALA A 19 12.83 30.66 3.68
CA ALA A 19 12.05 29.51 3.24
C ALA A 19 11.28 28.92 4.45
N PRO A 20 10.01 28.55 4.27
CA PRO A 20 9.25 27.92 5.34
C PRO A 20 9.98 26.66 5.81
N GLN A 21 10.21 26.53 7.12
CA GLN A 21 10.83 25.34 7.68
C GLN A 21 9.82 24.19 7.66
N MET A 22 10.23 23.06 7.08
CA MET A 22 9.41 21.84 7.04
C MET A 22 9.85 20.87 8.14
N GLU A 23 8.91 20.42 8.97
CA GLU A 23 9.17 19.39 9.98
C GLU A 23 9.43 18.03 9.31
N ILE A 24 10.47 17.33 9.76
CA ILE A 24 10.80 15.98 9.29
C ILE A 24 10.42 15.00 10.39
N LEU A 25 9.34 14.25 10.15
CA LEU A 25 8.84 13.29 11.13
C LEU A 25 9.76 12.06 11.22
N PRO A 26 9.69 11.29 12.32
CA PRO A 26 10.43 10.04 12.45
C PRO A 26 10.12 9.01 11.34
N PRO A 27 11.02 8.04 11.11
CA PRO A 27 10.79 6.96 10.16
C PRO A 27 9.54 6.14 10.51
N LEU A 28 8.95 5.52 9.49
CA LEU A 28 7.86 4.57 9.69
C LEU A 28 8.38 3.30 10.36
N ARG A 29 7.57 2.74 11.27
CA ARG A 29 7.95 1.54 12.03
C ARG A 29 8.12 0.33 11.10
N GLU A 30 7.28 0.24 10.08
CA GLU A 30 7.34 -0.78 9.04
C GLU A 30 8.58 -0.66 8.13
N TRP A 31 9.31 0.47 8.13
CA TRP A 31 10.54 0.60 7.35
C TRP A 31 11.78 0.19 8.14
N ALA A 32 11.61 -0.01 9.44
CA ALA A 32 12.60 -0.64 10.29
C ALA A 32 12.50 -2.17 10.18
N HIS A 33 12.45 -2.72 8.97
CA HIS A 33 12.70 -4.14 8.75
C HIS A 33 14.14 -4.37 8.29
N ALA A 34 14.71 -5.50 8.68
CA ALA A 34 16.10 -5.85 8.37
C ALA A 34 16.44 -5.83 6.87
N ASN A 35 15.47 -6.18 6.02
CA ASN A 35 15.63 -6.18 4.56
C ASN A 35 15.72 -4.77 4.00
N ASP A 36 14.87 -3.86 4.47
CA ASP A 36 14.82 -2.47 4.02
C ASP A 36 16.07 -1.69 4.44
N CYS A 37 16.67 -2.01 5.60
CA CYS A 37 17.90 -1.35 6.02
C CYS A 37 19.05 -1.51 5.01
N ARG A 38 19.16 -2.67 4.35
CA ARG A 38 20.20 -2.86 3.32
C ARG A 38 19.94 -1.98 2.11
N LEU A 39 18.68 -1.92 1.68
CA LEU A 39 18.26 -1.09 0.56
C LEU A 39 18.59 0.37 0.86
N TRP A 40 18.20 0.88 2.03
CA TRP A 40 18.46 2.27 2.42
C TRP A 40 19.93 2.60 2.57
N GLU A 41 20.76 1.69 3.10
CA GLU A 41 22.22 1.86 3.15
C GLU A 41 22.81 2.06 1.76
N GLN A 42 22.46 1.18 0.82
CA GLN A 42 22.97 1.22 -0.55
C GLN A 42 22.49 2.46 -1.30
N THR A 43 21.20 2.78 -1.18
CA THR A 43 20.61 3.96 -1.81
C THR A 43 21.22 5.24 -1.24
N ALA A 44 21.44 5.33 0.07
CA ALA A 44 22.05 6.50 0.70
C ALA A 44 23.54 6.64 0.36
N ALA A 45 24.27 5.52 0.21
CA ALA A 45 25.66 5.56 -0.25
C ALA A 45 25.79 6.10 -1.68
N GLN A 46 24.79 5.83 -2.54
CA GLN A 46 24.79 6.29 -3.93
C GLN A 46 24.27 7.73 -4.11
N HIS A 47 23.28 8.14 -3.31
CA HIS A 47 22.52 9.38 -3.52
C HIS A 47 22.60 10.37 -2.35
N GLY A 48 23.40 10.08 -1.32
CA GLY A 48 23.49 10.91 -0.12
C GLY A 48 22.33 10.67 0.85
N PRO A 49 22.16 11.57 1.85
CA PRO A 49 21.10 11.44 2.86
C PRO A 49 19.72 11.39 2.21
N LEU A 50 18.86 10.49 2.67
CA LEU A 50 17.53 10.27 2.09
C LEU A 50 16.41 10.81 2.99
N ILE A 51 15.32 11.22 2.36
CA ILE A 51 14.04 11.50 3.00
C ILE A 51 12.91 10.79 2.25
N ALA A 52 11.79 10.63 2.92
CA ALA A 52 10.57 10.15 2.33
C ALA A 52 9.51 11.23 2.33
N ILE A 53 8.95 11.50 1.16
CA ILE A 53 7.89 12.48 0.99
C ILE A 53 6.60 11.80 0.56
N THR A 54 5.47 12.40 0.92
CA THR A 54 4.19 12.10 0.30
C THR A 54 3.42 13.40 0.17
N ILE A 55 2.65 13.53 -0.91
CA ILE A 55 1.74 14.65 -1.13
C ILE A 55 0.35 14.07 -1.01
N SER A 56 -0.47 14.62 -0.09
CA SER A 56 -1.81 14.10 0.16
C SER A 56 -2.66 14.09 -1.11
N SER A 57 -3.45 13.04 -1.29
CA SER A 57 -4.40 12.91 -2.39
C SER A 57 -5.48 13.99 -2.32
N GLY A 58 -5.94 14.46 -3.48
CA GLY A 58 -6.96 15.49 -3.63
C GLY A 58 -6.90 16.05 -5.05
N ASP A 59 -7.64 17.13 -5.30
CA ASP A 59 -7.59 17.83 -6.59
C ASP A 59 -6.14 18.21 -6.93
N ASP A 60 -5.77 18.08 -8.20
CA ASP A 60 -4.45 18.43 -8.74
C ASP A 60 -3.25 17.72 -8.06
N TRP A 61 -3.47 16.62 -7.33
CA TRP A 61 -2.39 15.88 -6.67
C TRP A 61 -1.27 15.47 -7.64
N TRP A 62 -1.61 15.09 -8.88
CA TRP A 62 -0.64 14.75 -9.91
C TRP A 62 0.21 15.95 -10.34
N GLU A 63 -0.36 17.16 -10.40
CA GLU A 63 0.39 18.37 -10.76
C GLU A 63 1.40 18.73 -9.68
N LEU A 64 1.02 18.55 -8.41
CA LEU A 64 1.91 18.76 -7.27
C LEU A 64 3.03 17.70 -7.23
N ASP A 65 2.73 16.44 -7.56
CA ASP A 65 3.74 15.37 -7.66
C ASP A 65 4.71 15.62 -8.81
N ASP A 66 4.22 16.03 -9.99
CA ASP A 66 5.07 16.38 -11.13
C ASP A 66 5.92 17.64 -10.86
N LEU A 67 5.37 18.63 -10.16
CA LEU A 67 6.12 19.79 -9.70
C LEU A 67 7.27 19.38 -8.77
N ALA A 68 7.01 18.47 -7.82
CA ALA A 68 8.04 17.96 -6.93
C ALA A 68 9.09 17.11 -7.68
N ARG A 69 8.70 16.32 -8.68
CA ARG A 69 9.62 15.56 -9.55
C ARG A 69 10.52 16.47 -10.39
N ASP A 70 9.97 17.54 -10.95
CA ASP A 70 10.73 18.51 -11.75
C ASP A 70 11.85 19.12 -10.90
N VAL A 71 11.51 19.55 -9.68
CA VAL A 71 12.48 20.08 -8.73
C VAL A 71 13.54 19.05 -8.33
N ALA A 72 13.15 17.79 -8.13
CA ALA A 72 14.08 16.71 -7.83
C ALA A 72 14.88 16.21 -9.05
N GLY A 73 14.70 16.81 -10.24
CA GLY A 73 15.35 16.37 -11.46
C GLY A 73 14.99 14.94 -11.87
N ALA A 74 13.81 14.46 -11.45
CA ALA A 74 13.35 13.08 -11.57
C ALA A 74 12.26 12.89 -12.62
N LEU A 75 12.16 13.79 -13.60
CA LEU A 75 11.20 13.66 -14.70
C LEU A 75 11.52 12.43 -15.57
N GLN A 76 10.46 11.77 -16.05
CA GLN A 76 10.56 10.51 -16.80
C GLN A 76 11.14 10.68 -18.21
N ASP A 77 11.22 11.90 -18.73
CA ASP A 77 11.76 12.23 -20.05
C ASP A 77 13.29 12.31 -20.08
N ARG A 78 13.96 12.36 -18.91
CA ARG A 78 15.42 12.32 -18.84
C ARG A 78 15.98 10.91 -19.07
N PRO A 79 17.21 10.78 -19.62
CA PRO A 79 17.92 9.51 -19.66
C PRO A 79 18.03 8.88 -18.27
N PRO A 80 17.92 7.55 -18.10
CA PRO A 80 17.97 6.90 -16.79
C PRO A 80 19.20 7.24 -15.94
N ALA A 81 20.35 7.50 -16.60
CA ALA A 81 21.60 7.89 -15.92
C ALA A 81 21.56 9.31 -15.33
N GLU A 82 20.64 10.16 -15.79
CA GLU A 82 20.47 11.56 -15.39
C GLU A 82 19.24 11.78 -14.52
N ARG A 83 18.45 10.73 -14.26
CA ARG A 83 17.28 10.83 -13.39
C ARG A 83 17.72 10.89 -11.94
N GLY A 84 17.24 11.90 -11.24
CA GLY A 84 17.26 11.92 -9.78
C GLY A 84 16.58 10.68 -9.20
N LEU A 85 16.98 10.29 -7.98
CA LEU A 85 16.36 9.17 -7.27
C LEU A 85 14.90 9.54 -6.90
N TRP A 86 13.95 8.74 -7.40
CA TRP A 86 12.52 8.89 -7.12
C TRP A 86 11.86 7.51 -6.99
N VAL A 87 12.05 6.87 -5.83
CA VAL A 87 11.63 5.47 -5.63
C VAL A 87 10.39 5.41 -4.76
N ARG A 88 9.32 4.82 -5.30
CA ARG A 88 8.09 4.61 -4.54
C ARG A 88 8.25 3.45 -3.56
N HIS A 89 7.96 3.69 -2.29
CA HIS A 89 7.95 2.69 -1.24
C HIS A 89 6.66 2.84 -0.41
N GLY A 90 5.67 1.98 -0.70
CA GLY A 90 4.32 2.12 -0.17
C GLY A 90 3.63 3.42 -0.65
N ARG A 91 3.19 4.24 0.30
CA ARG A 91 2.56 5.56 0.03
C ARG A 91 3.53 6.74 -0.02
N PHE A 92 4.81 6.50 0.22
CA PHE A 92 5.85 7.51 0.18
C PHE A 92 6.74 7.34 -1.05
N THR A 93 7.37 8.42 -1.45
CA THR A 93 8.46 8.47 -2.41
C THR A 93 9.74 8.79 -1.65
N VAL A 94 10.76 7.97 -1.81
CA VAL A 94 12.11 8.20 -1.27
C VAL A 94 12.93 9.00 -2.27
N ILE A 95 13.52 10.10 -1.79
CA ILE A 95 14.32 11.04 -2.57
C ILE A 95 15.56 11.50 -1.78
N PRO A 96 16.58 12.07 -2.45
CA PRO A 96 17.69 12.76 -1.78
C PRO A 96 17.21 13.96 -0.96
N ARG A 97 17.78 14.13 0.24
CA ARG A 97 17.43 15.21 1.17
C ARG A 97 17.69 16.59 0.60
N GLU A 98 18.70 16.75 -0.23
CA GLU A 98 19.09 18.02 -0.85
C GLU A 98 17.99 18.65 -1.73
N HIS A 99 17.01 17.87 -2.19
CA HIS A 99 15.88 18.40 -2.96
C HIS A 99 14.74 18.94 -2.09
N LEU A 100 14.78 18.73 -0.76
CA LEU A 100 13.69 19.10 0.13
C LEU A 100 13.35 20.59 0.07
N ASP A 101 14.36 21.46 0.18
CA ASP A 101 14.15 22.91 0.25
C ASP A 101 13.53 23.44 -1.06
N GLY A 102 13.96 22.89 -2.19
CA GLY A 102 13.38 23.20 -3.49
C GLY A 102 11.90 22.77 -3.57
N ILE A 103 11.59 21.56 -3.12
CA ILE A 103 10.21 21.03 -3.16
C ILE A 103 9.30 21.84 -2.24
N VAL A 104 9.79 22.16 -1.04
CA VAL A 104 9.10 23.03 -0.07
C VAL A 104 8.81 24.39 -0.67
N ALA A 105 9.81 25.03 -1.30
CA ALA A 105 9.64 26.32 -1.95
C ALA A 105 8.63 26.26 -3.11
N ALA A 106 8.71 25.22 -3.95
CA ALA A 106 7.80 25.05 -5.08
C ALA A 106 6.35 24.83 -4.63
N LEU A 107 6.12 23.97 -3.63
CA LEU A 107 4.78 23.72 -3.09
C LEU A 107 4.23 24.92 -2.31
N ALA A 108 5.08 25.66 -1.61
CA ALA A 108 4.70 26.92 -0.96
C ALA A 108 4.25 27.97 -1.98
N GLY A 109 4.96 28.09 -3.11
CA GLY A 109 4.62 29.03 -4.19
C GLY A 109 3.26 28.80 -4.83
N VAL A 110 2.70 27.59 -4.72
CA VAL A 110 1.34 27.22 -5.19
C VAL A 110 0.35 27.01 -4.03
N GLY A 111 0.69 27.46 -2.81
CA GLY A 111 -0.21 27.38 -1.65
C GLY A 111 -0.53 25.96 -1.18
N SER A 112 0.29 24.97 -1.54
CA SER A 112 0.02 23.54 -1.29
C SER A 112 1.00 22.89 -0.30
N LEU A 113 1.78 23.68 0.44
CA LEU A 113 2.77 23.15 1.39
C LEU A 113 2.14 22.26 2.46
N SER A 114 0.93 22.56 2.93
CA SER A 114 0.19 21.76 3.92
C SER A 114 -0.12 20.33 3.46
N ARG A 115 0.01 20.03 2.16
CA ARG A 115 -0.19 18.70 1.59
C ARG A 115 1.07 17.85 1.61
N LEU A 116 2.24 18.46 1.81
CA LEU A 116 3.51 17.74 1.90
C LEU A 116 3.64 17.13 3.29
N THR A 117 3.97 15.85 3.35
CA THR A 117 4.45 15.19 4.58
C THR A 117 5.85 14.66 4.32
N VAL A 118 6.78 14.98 5.21
CA VAL A 118 8.18 14.55 5.12
C VAL A 118 8.53 13.67 6.30
N ARG A 119 9.23 12.57 6.04
CA ARG A 119 9.74 11.64 7.04
C ARG A 119 11.22 11.36 6.81
N ALA A 120 11.92 11.09 7.91
CA ALA A 120 13.25 10.52 7.83
C ALA A 120 13.18 9.08 7.29
N VAL A 121 14.15 8.71 6.46
CA VAL A 121 14.40 7.30 6.12
C VAL A 121 15.28 6.69 7.22
N PRO A 122 15.06 5.43 7.65
CA PRO A 122 15.89 4.82 8.67
C PRO A 122 17.37 4.89 8.32
N ASP A 123 18.18 5.42 9.23
CA ASP A 123 19.62 5.41 9.08
C ASP A 123 20.14 3.99 9.28
N ALA A 124 20.48 3.34 8.17
CA ALA A 124 20.98 1.98 8.17
C ALA A 124 22.30 1.84 8.91
N ALA A 125 23.14 2.89 8.96
CA ALA A 125 24.39 2.87 9.71
C ALA A 125 24.13 2.73 11.22
N ASN A 126 23.04 3.32 11.71
CA ASN A 126 22.64 3.31 13.12
C ASN A 126 21.54 2.27 13.46
N CYS A 127 21.17 1.41 12.51
CA CYS A 127 20.13 0.41 12.69
C CYS A 127 20.47 -0.66 13.74
N THR A 128 19.53 -0.99 14.63
CA THR A 128 19.75 -1.94 15.74
C THR A 128 19.39 -3.40 15.42
N HIS A 129 18.92 -3.72 14.21
CA HIS A 129 18.61 -5.10 13.83
C HIS A 129 19.82 -6.03 13.98
N ALA A 130 19.59 -7.24 14.48
CA ALA A 130 20.63 -8.24 14.67
C ALA A 130 21.43 -8.53 13.39
N SER A 131 20.75 -8.57 12.23
CA SER A 131 21.41 -8.78 10.93
C SER A 131 22.25 -7.60 10.45
N CYS A 132 21.86 -6.37 10.78
CA CYS A 132 22.63 -5.15 10.46
C CYS A 132 23.85 -5.04 11.36
N ARG A 133 23.67 -5.29 12.67
CA ARG A 133 24.77 -5.36 13.65
C ARG A 133 25.80 -6.42 13.28
N ARG A 134 25.36 -7.63 12.93
CA ARG A 134 26.25 -8.73 12.50
C ARG A 134 27.11 -8.34 11.29
N ARG A 135 26.54 -7.65 10.30
CA ARG A 135 27.28 -7.16 9.12
C ARG A 135 28.35 -6.14 9.48
N ARG A 136 28.11 -5.32 10.50
CA ARG A 136 29.07 -4.35 11.03
C ARG A 136 30.03 -4.96 12.08
N GLY A 137 30.01 -6.28 12.30
CA GLY A 137 30.83 -6.93 13.32
C GLY A 137 30.43 -6.59 14.77
N GLN A 138 29.23 -6.03 14.98
CA GLN A 138 28.73 -5.69 16.32
C GLN A 138 28.03 -6.90 16.96
N PRO A 139 28.21 -7.12 18.29
CA PRO A 139 27.55 -8.22 18.99
C PRO A 139 26.02 -8.05 18.98
N PRO A 140 25.25 -9.15 19.06
CA PRO A 140 23.79 -9.07 19.18
C PRO A 140 23.41 -8.29 20.44
N LEU A 141 22.30 -7.56 20.40
CA LEU A 141 21.76 -6.94 21.60
C LEU A 141 21.38 -8.05 22.60
N PRO A 142 21.58 -7.84 23.92
CA PRO A 142 21.15 -8.78 24.92
C PRO A 142 19.65 -9.06 24.72
N ALA A 143 19.28 -10.34 24.72
CA ALA A 143 17.90 -10.75 24.55
C ALA A 143 17.06 -10.10 25.66
N GLN A 144 16.17 -9.18 25.30
CA GLN A 144 15.14 -8.76 26.23
C GLN A 144 14.27 -9.99 26.49
N ALA A 145 14.07 -10.34 27.77
CA ALA A 145 13.21 -11.45 28.15
C ALA A 145 11.78 -11.14 27.68
N ILE A 146 11.43 -11.58 26.48
CA ILE A 146 10.06 -11.46 25.96
C ILE A 146 9.25 -12.52 26.70
N THR A 147 8.62 -12.13 27.80
CA THR A 147 7.49 -12.87 28.36
C THR A 147 6.39 -12.90 27.32
N ARG A 148 6.32 -13.98 26.54
CA ARG A 148 5.22 -14.27 25.63
C ARG A 148 4.02 -14.69 26.48
N PRO A 149 2.94 -13.90 26.59
CA PRO A 149 1.72 -14.41 27.18
C PRO A 149 1.19 -15.54 26.29
N SER A 150 1.09 -16.73 26.88
CA SER A 150 0.49 -17.90 26.25
C SER A 150 -1.03 -17.73 26.30
N SER A 151 -1.59 -16.89 25.43
CA SER A 151 -3.04 -16.82 25.25
C SER A 151 -3.42 -17.68 24.06
N VAL A 152 -3.78 -18.94 24.35
CA VAL A 152 -4.66 -19.72 23.48
C VAL A 152 -5.94 -18.91 23.36
N ARG A 153 -6.12 -18.23 22.23
CA ARG A 153 -7.33 -17.45 21.97
C ARG A 153 -8.46 -18.46 21.75
N PRO A 154 -9.57 -18.40 22.50
CA PRO A 154 -10.75 -19.20 22.17
C PRO A 154 -11.20 -18.82 20.76
N ALA A 155 -11.73 -19.79 20.01
CA ALA A 155 -12.36 -19.57 18.73
C ALA A 155 -13.57 -18.64 18.95
N SER A 156 -13.33 -17.33 18.88
CA SER A 156 -14.42 -16.35 18.84
C SER A 156 -15.19 -16.64 17.56
N SER A 157 -16.47 -16.98 17.71
CA SER A 157 -17.43 -16.95 16.61
C SER A 157 -17.25 -15.62 15.88
N LEU A 158 -16.72 -15.66 14.66
CA LEU A 158 -16.56 -14.50 13.81
C LEU A 158 -17.95 -14.07 13.40
N VAL A 159 -18.49 -13.09 14.12
CA VAL A 159 -19.69 -12.39 13.67
C VAL A 159 -19.24 -11.48 12.53
N PRO A 160 -19.93 -11.48 11.37
CA PRO A 160 -19.68 -10.52 10.31
C PRO A 160 -19.63 -9.10 10.89
N THR A 161 -18.48 -8.43 10.73
CA THR A 161 -18.22 -7.15 11.40
C THR A 161 -18.63 -5.94 10.56
N LEU A 162 -18.80 -6.11 9.25
CA LEU A 162 -19.08 -5.03 8.30
C LEU A 162 -20.16 -5.46 7.30
N SER A 163 -20.97 -4.50 6.84
CA SER A 163 -21.84 -4.66 5.67
C SER A 163 -21.04 -4.62 4.36
N LEU A 164 -21.64 -5.09 3.26
CA LEU A 164 -21.02 -4.98 1.94
C LEU A 164 -20.74 -3.51 1.58
N ALA A 165 -21.69 -2.61 1.87
CA ALA A 165 -21.53 -1.18 1.61
C ALA A 165 -20.30 -0.58 2.34
N GLU A 166 -20.10 -0.91 3.61
CA GLU A 166 -18.94 -0.45 4.39
C GLU A 166 -17.62 -1.00 3.84
N VAL A 167 -17.60 -2.29 3.48
CA VAL A 167 -16.41 -2.89 2.83
C VAL A 167 -16.12 -2.19 1.50
N MET A 168 -17.13 -1.93 0.69
CA MET A 168 -16.95 -1.25 -0.60
C MET A 168 -16.49 0.21 -0.44
N ASP A 169 -16.87 0.91 0.63
CA ASP A 169 -16.38 2.26 0.93
C ASP A 169 -14.90 2.25 1.34
N GLN A 170 -14.52 1.33 2.23
CA GLN A 170 -13.13 1.15 2.68
C GLN A 170 -12.21 0.69 1.53
N HIS A 171 -12.74 -0.08 0.58
CA HIS A 171 -12.01 -0.65 -0.54
C HIS A 171 -12.53 -0.10 -1.87
N ARG A 172 -12.20 1.17 -2.17
CA ARG A 172 -12.71 1.89 -3.36
C ARG A 172 -12.40 1.24 -4.71
N LEU A 173 -11.39 0.39 -4.79
CA LEU A 173 -11.03 -0.35 -6.02
C LEU A 173 -11.71 -1.72 -6.12
N LEU A 174 -12.37 -2.19 -5.05
CA LEU A 174 -13.11 -3.44 -5.06
C LEU A 174 -14.35 -3.30 -5.96
N ASN A 175 -14.51 -4.24 -6.87
CA ASN A 175 -15.65 -4.40 -7.78
C ASN A 175 -15.89 -5.90 -8.05
N ILE A 176 -16.88 -6.25 -8.87
CA ILE A 176 -17.26 -7.66 -9.16
C ILE A 176 -16.09 -8.55 -9.65
N ASN A 177 -15.09 -7.95 -10.31
CA ASN A 177 -13.92 -8.68 -10.83
C ASN A 177 -12.77 -8.81 -9.81
N GLY A 178 -12.90 -8.24 -8.60
CA GLY A 178 -11.86 -8.22 -7.57
C GLY A 178 -11.33 -6.79 -7.33
N MET A 179 -10.01 -6.66 -7.13
CA MET A 179 -9.37 -5.36 -6.89
C MET A 179 -8.86 -4.73 -8.19
N GLY A 180 -9.39 -3.56 -8.54
CA GLY A 180 -8.93 -2.76 -9.69
C GLY A 180 -9.53 -3.23 -11.02
N VAL A 181 -8.78 -3.06 -12.11
CA VAL A 181 -9.25 -3.40 -13.48
C VAL A 181 -8.31 -4.40 -14.15
N SER A 182 -8.90 -5.34 -14.88
CA SER A 182 -8.16 -6.27 -15.72
C SER A 182 -7.47 -5.53 -16.86
N ASP A 183 -6.27 -5.97 -17.24
CA ASP A 183 -5.50 -5.38 -18.34
C ASP A 183 -5.37 -3.84 -18.27
N ALA A 184 -5.09 -3.34 -17.07
CA ALA A 184 -5.01 -1.90 -16.83
C ALA A 184 -4.07 -1.18 -17.81
N ARG A 185 -2.98 -1.83 -18.23
CA ARG A 185 -1.95 -1.25 -19.11
C ARG A 185 -2.49 -0.79 -20.47
N ASN A 186 -3.52 -1.47 -20.99
CA ASN A 186 -4.12 -1.15 -22.29
C ASN A 186 -5.37 -0.25 -22.17
N LYS A 187 -5.72 0.20 -20.97
CA LYS A 187 -6.91 1.03 -20.71
C LYS A 187 -6.54 2.46 -20.35
N THR A 188 -7.26 3.41 -20.93
CA THR A 188 -7.23 4.82 -20.52
C THR A 188 -7.77 4.98 -19.10
N MET A 189 -7.39 6.06 -18.41
CA MET A 189 -7.88 6.32 -17.05
C MET A 189 -9.41 6.40 -16.97
N ARG A 190 -10.05 7.03 -17.97
CA ARG A 190 -11.52 7.11 -18.05
C ARG A 190 -12.15 5.72 -18.12
N GLN A 191 -11.65 4.86 -19.02
CA GLN A 191 -12.14 3.47 -19.13
C GLN A 191 -11.97 2.70 -17.82
N ARG A 192 -10.85 2.90 -17.10
CA ARG A 192 -10.64 2.26 -15.80
C ARG A 192 -11.66 2.71 -14.76
N HIS A 193 -11.97 4.01 -14.70
CA HIS A 193 -12.97 4.54 -13.78
C HIS A 193 -14.38 4.05 -14.12
N GLU A 194 -14.76 4.06 -15.39
CA GLU A 194 -16.06 3.55 -15.86
C GLU A 194 -16.24 2.07 -15.55
N GLU A 195 -15.20 1.26 -15.74
CA GLU A 195 -15.21 -0.18 -15.43
C GLU A 195 -15.27 -0.46 -13.93
N ILE A 196 -14.51 0.29 -13.11
CA ILE A 196 -14.61 0.18 -11.65
C ILE A 196 -16.01 0.56 -11.18
N ALA A 197 -16.58 1.66 -11.69
CA ALA A 197 -17.92 2.11 -11.32
C ALA A 197 -18.97 1.05 -11.70
N THR A 198 -18.96 0.59 -12.96
CA THR A 198 -19.88 -0.45 -13.45
C THR A 198 -19.77 -1.74 -12.63
N GLY A 199 -18.54 -2.21 -12.39
CA GLY A 199 -18.32 -3.42 -11.63
C GLY A 199 -18.67 -3.27 -10.14
N ARG A 200 -18.62 -2.05 -9.59
CA ARG A 200 -19.07 -1.77 -8.22
C ARG A 200 -20.57 -1.84 -8.13
N ASP A 201 -21.28 -1.23 -9.07
CA ASP A 201 -22.75 -1.31 -9.12
C ASP A 201 -23.21 -2.77 -9.27
N GLU A 202 -22.52 -3.55 -10.11
CA GLU A 202 -22.79 -4.99 -10.24
C GLU A 202 -22.52 -5.75 -8.92
N LEU A 203 -21.39 -5.51 -8.26
CA LEU A 203 -21.09 -6.16 -6.97
C LEU A 203 -22.13 -5.81 -5.91
N ALA A 204 -22.53 -4.53 -5.82
CA ALA A 204 -23.55 -4.07 -4.89
C ALA A 204 -24.90 -4.75 -5.14
N SER A 205 -25.26 -5.01 -6.41
CA SER A 205 -26.49 -5.72 -6.77
C SER A 205 -26.52 -7.20 -6.36
N ARG A 206 -25.38 -7.75 -5.92
CA ARG A 206 -25.20 -9.17 -5.54
C ARG A 206 -24.96 -9.38 -4.05
N GLU A 207 -25.42 -8.45 -3.21
CA GLU A 207 -25.22 -8.49 -1.76
C GLU A 207 -25.60 -9.85 -1.14
N ASP A 208 -26.73 -10.44 -1.50
CA ASP A 208 -27.17 -11.75 -1.00
C ASP A 208 -26.12 -12.85 -1.22
N ARG A 209 -25.49 -12.88 -2.41
CA ARG A 209 -24.44 -13.85 -2.75
C ARG A 209 -23.16 -13.59 -1.97
N VAL A 210 -22.83 -12.33 -1.72
CA VAL A 210 -21.69 -11.98 -0.87
C VAL A 210 -21.93 -12.44 0.56
N MET A 211 -23.11 -12.20 1.11
CA MET A 211 -23.44 -12.58 2.48
C MET A 211 -23.53 -14.10 2.66
N GLU A 212 -24.07 -14.82 1.68
CA GLU A 212 -24.06 -16.29 1.63
C GLU A 212 -22.61 -16.83 1.62
N THR A 213 -21.74 -16.23 0.81
CA THR A 213 -20.31 -16.57 0.76
C THR A 213 -19.61 -16.26 2.09
N ALA A 214 -19.93 -15.12 2.72
CA ALA A 214 -19.35 -14.72 4.00
C ALA A 214 -19.72 -15.69 5.12
N ALA A 215 -20.99 -16.12 5.18
CA ALA A 215 -21.47 -17.11 6.12
C ALA A 215 -20.73 -18.45 5.93
N TRP A 216 -20.65 -18.95 4.68
CA TRP A 216 -19.92 -20.18 4.38
C TRP A 216 -18.45 -20.09 4.82
N LEU A 217 -17.78 -18.97 4.56
CA LEU A 217 -16.38 -18.76 4.98
C LEU A 217 -16.21 -18.76 6.50
N ALA A 218 -17.13 -18.11 7.23
CA ALA A 218 -17.08 -18.05 8.69
C ALA A 218 -17.31 -19.42 9.34
N ASP A 219 -18.19 -20.24 8.75
CA ASP A 219 -18.54 -21.56 9.26
C ASP A 219 -17.47 -22.62 8.96
N ASN A 220 -16.71 -22.45 7.87
CA ASN A 220 -15.84 -23.51 7.36
C ASN A 220 -14.34 -23.28 7.55
N ILE A 221 -13.90 -22.03 7.69
CA ILE A 221 -12.48 -21.67 7.69
C ILE A 221 -12.17 -20.76 8.87
N GLY A 222 -11.15 -21.09 9.66
CA GLY A 222 -10.66 -20.23 10.74
C GLY A 222 -9.70 -19.13 10.24
N PRO A 223 -9.67 -17.94 10.87
CA PRO A 223 -8.71 -16.89 10.54
C PRO A 223 -7.33 -17.21 11.13
N VAL A 224 -6.27 -16.81 10.42
CA VAL A 224 -4.88 -16.81 10.92
C VAL A 224 -4.22 -15.47 10.63
N GLN A 225 -3.22 -15.09 11.43
CA GLN A 225 -2.61 -13.76 11.34
C GLN A 225 -1.87 -13.49 10.02
N THR A 226 -1.31 -14.54 9.40
CA THR A 226 -0.42 -14.39 8.24
C THR A 226 -1.21 -14.64 6.94
N PRO A 227 -1.38 -13.62 6.07
CA PRO A 227 -1.99 -13.82 4.77
C PRO A 227 -1.08 -14.64 3.85
N ASN A 228 -1.51 -15.85 3.50
CA ASN A 228 -0.69 -16.82 2.78
C ASN A 228 -1.44 -17.58 1.68
N TYR A 229 -2.76 -17.38 1.54
CA TYR A 229 -3.56 -18.03 0.51
C TYR A 229 -4.11 -17.01 -0.48
N SER A 230 -3.84 -17.24 -1.76
CA SER A 230 -4.44 -16.46 -2.85
C SER A 230 -5.94 -16.71 -2.89
N SER A 231 -6.68 -15.61 -2.99
CA SER A 231 -8.12 -15.57 -3.20
C SER A 231 -8.58 -16.41 -4.39
N TYR A 232 -7.81 -16.46 -5.48
CA TYR A 232 -8.14 -17.29 -6.64
C TYR A 232 -8.25 -18.77 -6.28
N ARG A 233 -7.26 -19.28 -5.52
CA ARG A 233 -7.27 -20.66 -5.05
C ARG A 233 -8.43 -20.92 -4.11
N LEU A 234 -8.69 -19.99 -3.20
CA LEU A 234 -9.74 -20.13 -2.18
C LEU A 234 -11.15 -20.07 -2.78
N LYS A 235 -11.35 -19.24 -3.81
CA LYS A 235 -12.59 -19.19 -4.60
C LYS A 235 -12.95 -20.56 -5.15
N HIS A 236 -12.00 -21.21 -5.82
CA HIS A 236 -12.19 -22.56 -6.36
C HIS A 236 -12.32 -23.65 -5.28
N LEU A 237 -11.91 -23.39 -4.04
CA LEU A 237 -12.18 -24.30 -2.93
C LEU A 237 -13.68 -24.30 -2.60
N LEU A 238 -14.29 -23.11 -2.49
CA LEU A 238 -15.74 -22.98 -2.29
C LEU A 238 -16.50 -23.60 -3.45
N GLU A 239 -16.15 -23.24 -4.69
CA GLU A 239 -16.84 -23.75 -5.90
C GLU A 239 -16.83 -25.28 -6.02
N ARG A 240 -15.81 -25.95 -5.47
CA ARG A 240 -15.68 -27.42 -5.48
C ARG A 240 -16.21 -28.09 -4.22
N SER A 241 -16.57 -27.33 -3.19
CA SER A 241 -17.11 -27.90 -1.96
C SER A 241 -18.47 -28.55 -2.21
N PRO A 242 -18.90 -29.52 -1.39
CA PRO A 242 -20.24 -30.10 -1.51
C PRO A 242 -21.33 -29.01 -1.39
N GLY A 243 -22.13 -28.84 -2.44
CA GLY A 243 -23.14 -27.79 -2.51
C GLY A 243 -22.59 -26.39 -2.83
N GLY A 244 -21.30 -26.29 -3.20
CA GLY A 244 -20.67 -25.05 -3.64
C GLY A 244 -21.31 -24.47 -4.91
N TRP A 245 -21.12 -23.18 -5.11
CA TRP A 245 -21.62 -22.43 -6.26
C TRP A 245 -20.50 -21.57 -6.86
N TYR A 246 -20.71 -21.14 -8.11
CA TYR A 246 -19.82 -20.17 -8.74
C TYR A 246 -19.83 -18.85 -7.97
N VAL A 247 -18.65 -18.34 -7.66
CA VAL A 247 -18.48 -17.03 -7.02
C VAL A 247 -17.41 -16.24 -7.79
N THR A 248 -17.69 -14.98 -8.05
CA THR A 248 -16.75 -14.04 -8.68
C THR A 248 -15.62 -13.69 -7.71
N ASN A 249 -14.52 -13.14 -8.24
CA ASN A 249 -13.43 -12.67 -7.38
C ASN A 249 -13.90 -11.56 -6.45
N GLY A 250 -14.69 -10.61 -6.94
CA GLY A 250 -15.23 -9.50 -6.15
C GLY A 250 -16.11 -9.96 -4.99
N GLU A 251 -17.04 -10.89 -5.26
CA GLU A 251 -17.89 -11.48 -4.23
C GLU A 251 -17.07 -12.19 -3.16
N PHE A 252 -16.07 -13.00 -3.55
CA PHE A 252 -15.20 -13.72 -2.61
C PHE A 252 -14.38 -12.74 -1.75
N PHE A 253 -13.81 -11.69 -2.35
CA PHE A 253 -12.98 -10.72 -1.64
C PHE A 253 -13.83 -9.95 -0.63
N ALA A 254 -15.00 -9.47 -1.07
CA ALA A 254 -15.95 -8.78 -0.21
C ALA A 254 -16.35 -9.65 0.98
N ALA A 255 -16.72 -10.91 0.73
CA ALA A 255 -17.09 -11.86 1.77
C ALA A 255 -15.95 -12.09 2.79
N ALA A 256 -14.72 -12.29 2.33
CA ALA A 256 -13.57 -12.49 3.21
C ALA A 256 -13.26 -11.22 4.05
N LEU A 257 -13.48 -10.03 3.49
CA LEU A 257 -13.31 -8.76 4.20
C LEU A 257 -14.42 -8.55 5.26
N ILE A 258 -15.67 -8.93 4.95
CA ILE A 258 -16.81 -8.89 5.88
C ILE A 258 -16.55 -9.78 7.11
N VAL A 259 -16.01 -10.98 6.89
CA VAL A 259 -15.63 -11.94 7.96
C VAL A 259 -14.42 -11.44 8.77
N GLY A 260 -13.66 -10.48 8.25
CA GLY A 260 -12.53 -9.87 8.95
C GLY A 260 -11.23 -10.66 8.84
N TYR A 261 -11.02 -11.41 7.76
CA TYR A 261 -9.75 -12.10 7.54
C TYR A 261 -8.60 -11.10 7.38
N PRO A 262 -7.45 -11.33 8.06
CA PRO A 262 -6.22 -10.59 7.76
C PRO A 262 -5.88 -10.72 6.28
N HIS A 263 -5.52 -9.63 5.61
CA HIS A 263 -5.29 -9.65 4.18
C HIS A 263 -4.09 -8.81 3.75
N ARG A 264 -3.56 -9.12 2.57
CA ARG A 264 -2.54 -8.33 1.88
C ARG A 264 -2.90 -8.20 0.41
N ASN A 265 -2.77 -7.01 -0.13
CA ASN A 265 -2.91 -6.77 -1.57
C ASN A 265 -1.54 -6.99 -2.24
N ASP A 266 -1.42 -8.03 -3.06
CA ASP A 266 -0.18 -8.46 -3.72
C ASP A 266 -0.32 -8.55 -5.26
N GLY A 267 -1.36 -7.90 -5.82
CA GLY A 267 -1.67 -7.95 -7.24
C GLY A 267 -3.17 -8.05 -7.52
N PRO A 268 -3.59 -8.67 -8.65
CA PRO A 268 -5.01 -8.87 -8.95
C PRO A 268 -5.68 -9.83 -7.96
N ASP A 269 -4.90 -10.74 -7.37
CA ASP A 269 -5.35 -11.67 -6.34
C ASP A 269 -4.92 -11.18 -4.96
N MET A 270 -5.88 -11.07 -4.04
CA MET A 270 -5.59 -10.77 -2.64
C MET A 270 -5.12 -12.03 -1.91
N LEU A 271 -4.20 -11.83 -0.96
CA LEU A 271 -3.85 -12.88 0.00
C LEU A 271 -4.71 -12.74 1.24
N PHE A 272 -5.23 -13.85 1.75
CA PHE A 272 -5.99 -13.92 2.99
C PHE A 272 -5.32 -14.84 4.01
N GLY A 273 -5.44 -14.46 5.29
CA GLY A 273 -4.96 -15.21 6.43
C GLY A 273 -5.99 -16.23 6.84
N MET A 274 -6.01 -17.36 6.12
CA MET A 274 -6.95 -18.46 6.33
C MET A 274 -6.23 -19.73 6.80
N SER A 275 -6.91 -20.52 7.64
CA SER A 275 -6.38 -21.74 8.24
C SER A 275 -6.03 -22.80 7.19
N ALA A 276 -4.74 -23.13 7.12
CA ALA A 276 -4.22 -24.19 6.25
C ALA A 276 -4.82 -25.56 6.56
N LEU A 277 -5.20 -25.80 7.81
CA LEU A 277 -5.79 -27.06 8.26
C LEU A 277 -7.20 -27.21 7.68
N ASP A 278 -8.01 -26.16 7.79
CA ASP A 278 -9.40 -26.17 7.30
C ASP A 278 -9.45 -26.25 5.78
N ILE A 279 -8.55 -25.52 5.11
CA ILE A 279 -8.40 -25.60 3.65
C ILE A 279 -8.07 -27.03 3.20
N ARG A 280 -7.13 -27.71 3.87
CA ARG A 280 -6.79 -29.10 3.54
C ARG A 280 -7.94 -30.07 3.79
N ARG A 281 -8.70 -29.85 4.87
CA ARG A 281 -9.90 -30.64 5.18
C ARG A 281 -10.91 -30.53 4.03
N LEU A 282 -11.24 -29.30 3.62
CA LEU A 282 -12.18 -29.02 2.53
C LEU A 282 -11.67 -29.53 1.16
N ASP A 283 -10.39 -29.36 0.85
CA ASP A 283 -9.77 -29.89 -0.39
C ASP A 283 -9.84 -31.44 -0.44
N GLY A 284 -9.83 -32.10 0.73
CA GLY A 284 -9.97 -33.55 0.84
C GLY A 284 -11.42 -34.03 0.70
N GLU A 285 -12.38 -33.27 1.21
CA GLU A 285 -13.83 -33.53 1.08
C GLU A 285 -14.33 -33.33 -0.37
N ALA A 286 -13.63 -32.53 -1.17
CA ALA A 286 -13.96 -32.26 -2.57
C ALA A 286 -13.43 -33.31 -3.58
N ARG A 287 -12.72 -34.35 -3.12
CA ARG A 287 -12.16 -35.44 -3.95
C ARG A 287 -12.97 -36.71 -3.80
#